data_AF-A0A0F9E0J5-F1
#
_entry.id   AF-A0A0F9E0J5-F1
#
_cell.length_a   1.000
_cell.length_b   1.000
_cell.length_c   1.000
_cell.angle_alpha   90.00
_cell.angle_beta   90.00
_cell.angle_gamma   90.00
#
_symmetry.space_group_name_H-M   'P 1'
#
loop_
_entity.id
_entity.type
_entity.pdbx_description
1 polymer ?
#
loop_
_entity_poly.entity_id
_entity_poly.type
_entity_poly.pdbx_seq_one_letter_code
_entity_poly.pdbx_strand_id
1 'polypeptide(L)'
;MILLALAVLSATLHPGCHAKARYRVLSFFFDGVPPPGQKRKSGGPGTPGQPRSPGAGPAQPIIASYHKPYGDSVKCANCHDANAPMKTRETTLKACRRCHAPHFQRDPSDWVHGPVAVDDCLFCHKGHESEYRSLLTAAPRELCLRCHDAGALLGRPYHRDLGKQTCSTCHDPHFAGNRLLLADGNTRLVDGPQLVLKSSLCCRRHPWLLAPVPVRRPSQDGLAGP
;
A
#
# COMPACT_ATOMS: atom_id res chain seq x y z
N MET A 1 -9.99 16.25 -73.18
CA MET A 1 -9.57 14.97 -72.57
C MET A 1 -8.73 15.20 -71.29
N ILE A 2 -9.09 16.14 -70.41
CA ILE A 2 -8.36 16.40 -69.14
C ILE A 2 -9.30 16.47 -67.91
N LEU A 3 -10.63 16.43 -68.11
CA LEU A 3 -11.61 16.52 -67.01
C LEU A 3 -12.05 15.17 -66.41
N LEU A 4 -11.57 14.03 -66.94
CA LEU A 4 -11.92 12.69 -66.43
C LEU A 4 -10.89 12.12 -65.44
N ALA A 5 -9.76 12.78 -65.21
CA ALA A 5 -8.69 12.26 -64.33
C ALA A 5 -8.84 12.65 -62.85
N LEU A 6 -9.74 13.59 -62.49
CA LEU A 6 -9.91 14.05 -61.11
C LEU A 6 -10.98 13.28 -60.31
N ALA A 7 -11.75 12.40 -60.95
CA ALA A 7 -12.81 11.65 -60.26
C ALA A 7 -12.35 10.30 -59.66
N VAL A 8 -11.13 9.84 -59.96
CA VAL A 8 -10.63 8.53 -59.51
C VAL A 8 -9.72 8.63 -58.27
N LEU A 9 -9.32 9.84 -57.87
CA LEU A 9 -8.42 10.05 -56.72
C LEU A 9 -9.11 10.37 -55.38
N SER A 10 -10.40 10.05 -55.25
CA SER A 10 -11.15 10.23 -53.98
C SER A 10 -11.66 8.92 -53.38
N ALA A 11 -11.16 7.76 -53.85
CA ALA A 11 -11.71 6.44 -53.49
C ALA A 11 -10.79 5.56 -52.62
N THR A 12 -9.75 6.11 -51.98
CA THR A 12 -8.92 5.33 -51.05
C THR A 12 -8.62 6.17 -49.81
N LEU A 13 -9.42 6.00 -48.75
CA LEU A 13 -9.13 6.25 -47.32
C LEU A 13 -10.43 6.55 -46.54
N HIS A 14 -11.32 5.56 -46.47
CA HIS A 14 -12.33 5.49 -45.39
C HIS A 14 -12.05 4.26 -44.51
N PRO A 15 -10.99 4.26 -43.68
CA PRO A 15 -10.85 3.22 -42.68
C PRO A 15 -11.93 3.45 -41.60
N GLY A 16 -13.03 2.70 -41.71
CA GLY A 16 -13.70 2.17 -40.53
C GLY A 16 -14.65 3.11 -39.76
N CYS A 17 -15.75 3.51 -40.40
CA CYS A 17 -16.99 3.83 -39.68
C CYS A 17 -17.99 2.64 -39.66
N HIS A 18 -17.52 1.41 -39.87
CA HIS A 18 -18.37 0.23 -39.68
C HIS A 18 -18.31 -0.22 -38.22
N ALA A 19 -19.41 -0.09 -37.46
CA ALA A 19 -19.48 -0.41 -36.03
C ALA A 19 -18.93 -1.81 -35.68
N LYS A 20 -19.08 -2.77 -36.61
CA LYS A 20 -18.57 -4.14 -36.49
C LYS A 20 -17.03 -4.25 -36.56
N ALA A 21 -16.38 -3.39 -37.35
CA ALA A 21 -14.92 -3.35 -37.44
C ALA A 21 -14.31 -2.75 -36.15
N ARG A 22 -14.93 -1.68 -35.63
CA ARG A 22 -14.55 -1.08 -34.35
C ARG A 22 -14.73 -2.04 -33.18
N TYR A 23 -15.84 -2.79 -33.16
CA TYR A 23 -16.08 -3.81 -32.15
C TYR A 23 -14.98 -4.88 -32.12
N ARG A 24 -14.53 -5.37 -33.28
CA ARG A 24 -13.47 -6.41 -33.36
C ARG A 24 -12.14 -5.92 -32.81
N VAL A 25 -11.74 -4.70 -33.13
CA VAL A 25 -10.49 -4.12 -32.60
C VAL A 25 -10.60 -3.88 -31.10
N LEU A 26 -11.72 -3.31 -30.63
CA LEU A 26 -11.90 -3.01 -29.20
C LEU A 26 -11.98 -4.29 -28.35
N SER A 27 -12.65 -5.33 -28.83
CA SER A 27 -12.78 -6.60 -28.09
C SER A 27 -11.48 -7.41 -28.06
N PHE A 28 -10.49 -7.07 -28.89
CA PHE A 28 -9.16 -7.68 -28.83
C PHE A 28 -8.31 -7.10 -27.69
N PHE A 29 -8.46 -5.81 -27.39
CA PHE A 29 -7.69 -5.12 -26.35
C PHE A 29 -8.43 -4.97 -25.02
N PHE A 30 -9.75 -5.04 -25.03
CA PHE A 30 -10.58 -4.84 -23.86
C PHE A 30 -11.59 -5.99 -23.72
N ASP A 31 -11.44 -6.77 -22.66
CA ASP A 31 -12.45 -7.76 -22.28
C ASP A 31 -13.74 -7.05 -21.82
N GLY A 32 -14.89 -7.49 -22.33
CA GLY A 32 -16.21 -6.96 -21.95
C GLY A 32 -16.81 -5.89 -22.86
N VAL A 33 -16.26 -5.66 -24.06
CA VAL A 33 -16.88 -4.76 -25.05
C VAL A 33 -18.24 -5.35 -25.50
N PRO A 34 -19.36 -4.60 -25.42
CA PRO A 34 -20.68 -5.10 -25.78
C PRO A 34 -20.86 -5.21 -27.31
N PRO A 35 -21.52 -6.27 -27.81
CA PRO A 35 -21.69 -6.48 -29.24
C PRO A 35 -22.56 -5.40 -29.89
N PRO A 36 -22.21 -4.94 -31.11
CA PRO A 36 -22.89 -3.85 -31.80
C PRO A 36 -24.31 -4.25 -32.17
N GLY A 37 -25.29 -3.41 -31.82
CA GLY A 37 -26.72 -3.65 -32.07
C GLY A 37 -27.52 -4.12 -30.85
N GLN A 38 -26.86 -4.45 -29.72
CA GLN A 38 -27.57 -4.59 -28.46
C GLN A 38 -27.91 -3.21 -27.90
N LYS A 39 -29.21 -2.88 -27.81
CA LYS A 39 -29.66 -1.76 -26.98
C LYS A 39 -29.20 -2.05 -25.56
N ARG A 40 -28.50 -1.10 -24.92
CA ARG A 40 -28.24 -1.19 -23.49
C ARG A 40 -29.58 -1.46 -22.82
N LYS A 41 -29.66 -2.50 -22.00
CA LYS A 41 -30.81 -2.69 -21.12
C LYS A 41 -30.81 -1.49 -20.18
N SER A 42 -31.52 -0.43 -20.55
CA SER A 42 -32.11 0.48 -19.57
C SER A 42 -32.87 -0.44 -18.63
N GLY A 43 -32.44 -0.50 -17.36
CA GLY A 43 -33.17 -1.21 -16.33
C GLY A 43 -34.65 -0.84 -16.47
N GLY A 44 -35.50 -1.86 -16.61
CA GLY A 44 -36.93 -1.66 -16.86
C GLY A 44 -37.56 -0.78 -15.78
N PRO A 45 -38.77 -0.25 -16.04
CA PRO A 45 -39.47 0.56 -15.05
C PRO A 45 -39.66 -0.30 -13.81
N GLY A 46 -38.98 0.07 -12.72
CA GLY A 46 -39.22 -0.53 -11.43
C GLY A 46 -40.67 -0.24 -11.06
N THR A 47 -41.44 -1.30 -10.81
CA THR A 47 -42.73 -1.19 -10.12
C THR A 47 -42.52 -0.45 -8.80
N PRO A 48 -43.24 0.64 -8.51
CA PRO A 48 -43.11 1.34 -7.23
C PRO A 48 -43.55 0.39 -6.11
N GLY A 49 -42.64 0.07 -5.18
CA GLY A 49 -43.03 -0.55 -3.90
C GLY A 49 -42.42 -1.91 -3.55
N GLN A 50 -41.48 -2.48 -4.31
CA GLN A 50 -40.76 -3.68 -3.85
C GLN A 50 -39.36 -3.33 -3.29
N PRO A 51 -39.06 -3.69 -2.02
CA PRO A 51 -37.70 -3.65 -1.50
C PRO A 51 -36.86 -4.64 -2.31
N ARG A 52 -35.83 -4.14 -2.99
CA ARG A 52 -34.86 -5.01 -3.66
C ARG A 52 -34.05 -5.74 -2.59
N SER A 53 -34.16 -7.06 -2.53
CA SER A 53 -33.18 -7.89 -1.81
C SER A 53 -31.78 -7.62 -2.39
N PRO A 54 -30.73 -7.46 -1.56
CA PRO A 54 -29.38 -7.24 -2.07
C PRO A 54 -28.88 -8.54 -2.69
N GLY A 55 -29.01 -8.64 -4.01
CA GLY A 55 -28.35 -9.68 -4.79
C GLY A 55 -26.83 -9.52 -4.70
N ALA A 56 -26.15 -10.63 -4.45
CA ALA A 56 -24.70 -10.77 -4.51
C ALA A 56 -24.19 -10.52 -5.94
N GLY A 57 -24.01 -9.25 -6.30
CA GLY A 57 -23.04 -8.85 -7.32
C GLY A 57 -21.62 -8.87 -6.71
N PRO A 58 -20.54 -8.76 -7.52
CA PRO A 58 -19.22 -8.53 -6.95
C PRO A 58 -19.31 -7.27 -6.07
N ALA A 59 -18.99 -7.43 -4.78
CA ALA A 59 -18.96 -6.32 -3.86
C ALA A 59 -18.10 -5.21 -4.48
N GLN A 60 -18.68 -4.04 -4.73
CA GLN A 60 -17.91 -2.88 -5.18
C GLN A 60 -16.82 -2.64 -4.12
N PRO A 61 -15.55 -2.43 -4.50
CA PRO A 61 -14.47 -2.27 -3.54
C PRO A 61 -14.81 -1.12 -2.60
N ILE A 62 -14.81 -1.41 -1.30
CA ILE A 62 -15.06 -0.41 -0.26
C ILE A 62 -13.82 0.48 -0.18
N ILE A 63 -13.75 1.51 -1.01
CA ILE A 63 -12.63 2.49 -0.98
C ILE A 63 -12.65 3.18 0.38
N ALA A 64 -11.71 2.81 1.25
CA ALA A 64 -11.60 3.32 2.62
C ALA A 64 -10.63 4.50 2.73
N SER A 65 -9.75 4.68 1.74
CA SER A 65 -8.72 5.72 1.74
C SER A 65 -8.44 6.18 0.32
N TYR A 66 -8.45 7.49 0.10
CA TYR A 66 -7.98 8.11 -1.13
C TYR A 66 -6.90 9.15 -0.81
N HIS A 67 -5.91 9.28 -1.69
CA HIS A 67 -4.87 10.29 -1.61
C HIS A 67 -5.47 11.60 -2.09
N LYS A 68 -5.56 12.60 -1.21
CA LYS A 68 -6.22 13.89 -1.52
C LYS A 68 -5.81 14.52 -2.87
N PRO A 69 -4.50 14.58 -3.23
CA PRO A 69 -4.09 15.08 -4.56
C PRO A 69 -4.74 14.37 -5.75
N TYR A 70 -5.11 13.10 -5.60
CA TYR A 70 -5.87 12.33 -6.58
C TYR A 70 -7.37 12.58 -6.45
N GLY A 71 -7.95 12.39 -5.25
CA GLY A 71 -9.39 12.42 -5.02
C GLY A 71 -10.06 13.81 -5.09
N ASP A 72 -9.37 14.87 -4.68
CA ASP A 72 -10.01 16.19 -4.51
C ASP A 72 -9.73 17.16 -5.67
N SER A 73 -8.74 16.89 -6.52
CA SER A 73 -8.30 17.87 -7.53
C SER A 73 -7.69 17.30 -8.81
N VAL A 74 -7.63 15.97 -8.97
CA VAL A 74 -7.09 15.28 -10.17
C VAL A 74 -5.81 15.95 -10.68
N LYS A 75 -4.85 16.22 -9.78
CA LYS A 75 -3.60 16.91 -10.13
C LYS A 75 -2.54 15.88 -10.55
N CYS A 76 -2.83 15.09 -11.58
CA CYS A 76 -1.97 14.00 -12.06
C CYS A 76 -0.55 14.50 -12.34
N ALA A 77 -0.44 15.67 -12.95
CA ALA A 77 0.82 16.33 -13.26
C ALA A 77 1.65 16.65 -12.02
N ASN A 78 1.12 16.69 -10.80
CA ASN A 78 1.98 16.97 -9.63
C ASN A 78 2.94 15.81 -9.33
N CYS A 79 2.56 14.59 -9.71
CA CYS A 79 3.35 13.38 -9.47
C CYS A 79 3.86 12.76 -10.76
N HIS A 80 3.09 12.85 -11.85
CA HIS A 80 3.39 12.23 -13.13
C HIS A 80 3.94 13.20 -14.16
N ASP A 81 4.77 12.68 -15.05
CA ASP A 81 5.28 13.41 -16.20
C ASP A 81 4.13 13.74 -17.16
N ALA A 82 4.06 14.98 -17.65
CA ALA A 82 2.97 15.42 -18.52
C ALA A 82 2.99 14.74 -19.90
N ASN A 83 4.17 14.33 -20.36
CA ASN A 83 4.41 13.64 -21.63
C ASN A 83 4.45 12.12 -21.45
N ALA A 84 4.55 11.63 -20.20
CA ALA A 84 4.48 10.21 -19.84
C ALA A 84 3.63 10.03 -18.57
N PRO A 85 2.29 10.09 -18.67
CA PRO A 85 1.39 10.21 -17.51
C PRO A 85 1.39 9.01 -16.55
N MET A 86 1.98 7.88 -16.92
CA MET A 86 2.18 6.74 -16.00
C MET A 86 3.53 6.76 -15.29
N LYS A 87 4.48 7.58 -15.76
CA LYS A 87 5.81 7.72 -15.16
C LYS A 87 5.79 8.82 -14.11
N THR A 88 6.30 8.56 -12.92
CA THR A 88 6.51 9.61 -11.92
C THR A 88 7.61 10.57 -12.38
N ARG A 89 7.49 11.85 -12.02
CA ARG A 89 8.49 12.90 -12.37
C ARG A 89 9.86 12.67 -11.74
N GLU A 90 9.87 11.93 -10.66
CA GLU A 90 11.04 11.63 -9.84
C GLU A 90 10.86 10.27 -9.16
N THR A 91 11.85 9.88 -8.37
CA THR A 91 11.79 8.67 -7.54
C THR A 91 10.58 8.72 -6.60
N THR A 92 10.02 7.56 -6.24
CA THR A 92 8.75 7.48 -5.52
C THR A 92 8.79 8.26 -4.21
N LEU A 93 9.83 8.01 -3.40
CA LEU A 93 10.08 8.65 -2.13
C LEU A 93 10.26 10.16 -2.28
N LYS A 94 10.88 10.63 -3.37
CA LYS A 94 11.04 12.07 -3.60
C LYS A 94 9.69 12.72 -3.93
N ALA A 95 8.87 12.07 -4.76
CA ALA A 95 7.52 12.52 -5.08
C ALA A 95 6.63 12.60 -3.83
N CYS A 96 6.70 11.58 -2.95
CA CYS A 96 5.97 11.58 -1.68
C CYS A 96 6.48 12.67 -0.72
N ARG A 97 7.80 12.77 -0.54
CA ARG A 97 8.44 13.73 0.37
C ARG A 97 8.14 15.17 0.04
N ARG A 98 7.93 15.51 -1.23
CA ARG A 98 7.64 16.89 -1.66
C ARG A 98 6.48 17.52 -0.89
N CYS A 99 5.46 16.74 -0.54
CA CYS A 99 4.33 17.21 0.27
C CYS A 99 4.34 16.66 1.71
N HIS A 100 4.90 15.47 1.92
CA HIS A 100 4.89 14.78 3.20
C HIS A 100 6.21 14.87 3.95
N ALA A 101 7.06 15.86 3.66
CA ALA A 101 8.40 16.00 4.23
C ALA A 101 8.50 15.76 5.75
N PRO A 102 7.56 16.26 6.60
CA PRO A 102 7.59 16.01 8.03
C PRO A 102 7.56 14.52 8.42
N HIS A 103 6.89 13.67 7.63
CA HIS A 103 6.79 12.23 7.88
C HIS A 103 8.08 11.46 7.59
N PHE A 104 9.04 12.08 6.91
CA PHE A 104 10.31 11.46 6.53
C PHE A 104 11.50 12.02 7.32
N GLN A 105 11.24 12.85 8.33
CA GLN A 105 12.26 13.33 9.24
C GLN A 105 12.66 12.19 10.19
N ARG A 106 13.93 11.84 10.20
CA ARG A 106 14.52 10.80 11.05
C ARG A 106 15.90 11.25 11.53
N ASP A 107 16.38 10.70 12.63
CA ASP A 107 17.78 10.84 13.02
C ASP A 107 18.63 10.07 11.98
N PRO A 108 19.77 10.61 11.49
CA PRO A 108 20.67 9.90 10.59
C PRO A 108 21.09 8.51 11.11
N SER A 109 21.16 8.33 12.43
CA SER A 109 21.47 7.06 13.10
C SER A 109 20.32 6.06 13.19
N ASP A 110 19.10 6.45 12.81
CA ASP A 110 17.94 5.55 12.81
C ASP A 110 18.12 4.39 11.83
N TRP A 111 17.62 3.23 12.23
CA TRP A 111 17.51 2.07 11.37
C TRP A 111 16.37 2.27 10.39
N VAL A 112 16.67 2.20 9.10
CA VAL A 112 15.69 2.32 8.03
C VAL A 112 15.24 0.93 7.60
N HIS A 113 13.93 0.73 7.52
CA HIS A 113 13.34 -0.51 7.06
C HIS A 113 13.68 -0.77 5.59
N GLY A 114 13.96 -2.03 5.22
CA GLY A 114 14.47 -2.43 3.91
C GLY A 114 13.71 -1.81 2.72
N PRO A 115 12.37 -1.96 2.62
CA PRO A 115 11.58 -1.37 1.53
C PRO A 115 11.74 0.15 1.42
N VAL A 116 11.86 0.85 2.55
CA VAL A 116 12.08 2.32 2.55
C VAL A 116 13.49 2.67 2.10
N ALA A 117 14.49 1.89 2.53
CA ALA A 117 15.88 2.09 2.16
C ALA A 117 16.12 1.97 0.65
N VAL A 118 15.29 1.20 -0.05
CA VAL A 118 15.39 0.95 -1.50
C VAL A 118 14.32 1.67 -2.33
N ASP A 119 13.61 2.64 -1.76
CA ASP A 119 12.57 3.42 -2.44
C ASP A 119 11.34 2.60 -2.94
N ASP A 120 11.04 1.47 -2.30
CA ASP A 120 9.91 0.61 -2.66
C ASP A 120 8.64 0.98 -1.88
N CYS A 121 8.24 2.25 -1.95
CA CYS A 121 7.07 2.73 -1.21
C CYS A 121 5.77 2.07 -1.69
N LEU A 122 5.72 1.70 -2.99
CA LEU A 122 4.50 1.18 -3.63
C LEU A 122 4.23 -0.30 -3.33
N PHE A 123 5.18 -1.01 -2.74
CA PHE A 123 4.92 -2.36 -2.23
C PHE A 123 3.87 -2.34 -1.11
N CYS A 124 4.00 -1.37 -0.21
CA CYS A 124 3.13 -1.21 0.95
C CYS A 124 1.99 -0.23 0.71
N HIS A 125 2.19 0.83 -0.08
CA HIS A 125 1.21 1.88 -0.32
C HIS A 125 0.72 1.92 -1.77
N LYS A 126 -0.55 2.26 -1.97
CA LYS A 126 -1.13 2.63 -3.26
C LYS A 126 -0.99 4.15 -3.44
N GLY A 127 -0.65 4.58 -4.66
CA GLY A 127 -0.45 6.01 -4.95
C GLY A 127 -1.73 6.85 -5.02
N HIS A 128 -2.90 6.21 -5.18
CA HIS A 128 -4.16 6.90 -5.46
C HIS A 128 -5.26 6.55 -4.45
N GLU A 129 -5.68 5.30 -4.41
CA GLU A 129 -6.79 4.85 -3.56
C GLU A 129 -6.56 3.43 -3.05
N SER A 130 -7.15 3.13 -1.91
CA SER A 130 -7.12 1.82 -1.30
C SER A 130 -8.37 1.53 -0.48
N GLU A 131 -8.68 0.25 -0.35
CA GLU A 131 -9.64 -0.31 0.59
C GLU A 131 -9.13 -0.33 2.03
N TYR A 132 -7.85 0.01 2.23
CA TYR A 132 -7.22 0.08 3.55
C TYR A 132 -6.79 1.51 3.89
N ARG A 133 -6.85 1.86 5.17
CA ARG A 133 -6.35 3.14 5.69
C ARG A 133 -4.87 3.34 5.33
N SER A 134 -4.44 4.59 5.27
CA SER A 134 -3.06 4.96 4.92
C SER A 134 -2.64 4.44 3.54
N LEU A 135 -3.60 4.21 2.65
CA LEU A 135 -3.40 3.71 1.30
C LEU A 135 -2.71 2.35 1.24
N LEU A 136 -2.82 1.48 2.25
CA LEU A 136 -2.07 0.22 2.23
C LEU A 136 -2.50 -0.71 1.08
N THR A 137 -1.60 -1.52 0.54
CA THR A 137 -1.93 -2.47 -0.53
C THR A 137 -2.69 -3.71 -0.04
N ALA A 138 -2.65 -3.96 1.28
CA ALA A 138 -3.29 -5.08 1.97
C ALA A 138 -3.67 -4.69 3.40
N ALA A 139 -4.37 -5.59 4.11
CA ALA A 139 -4.63 -5.42 5.54
C ALA A 139 -3.30 -5.33 6.32
N PRO A 140 -3.19 -4.50 7.38
CA PRO A 140 -1.90 -4.19 8.01
C PRO A 140 -1.07 -5.40 8.44
N ARG A 141 -1.70 -6.40 9.06
CA ARG A 141 -1.00 -7.62 9.50
C ARG A 141 -0.55 -8.47 8.30
N GLU A 142 -1.42 -8.65 7.33
CA GLU A 142 -1.14 -9.44 6.13
C GLU A 142 0.01 -8.83 5.33
N LEU A 143 0.05 -7.50 5.23
CA LEU A 143 1.09 -6.77 4.51
C LEU A 143 2.49 -7.10 5.04
N CYS A 144 2.67 -7.08 6.36
CA CYS A 144 3.95 -7.41 7.00
C CYS A 144 4.36 -8.88 6.74
N LEU A 145 3.37 -9.78 6.75
CA LEU A 145 3.59 -11.22 6.59
C LEU A 145 3.86 -11.65 5.15
N ARG A 146 3.85 -10.73 4.18
CA ARG A 146 4.30 -11.00 2.80
C ARG A 146 5.81 -11.24 2.71
N CYS A 147 6.57 -10.67 3.65
CA CYS A 147 8.02 -10.81 3.69
C CYS A 147 8.50 -11.43 5.01
N HIS A 148 7.81 -11.16 6.11
CA HIS A 148 8.21 -11.67 7.42
C HIS A 148 7.49 -12.97 7.75
N ASP A 149 8.27 -13.98 8.14
CA ASP A 149 7.71 -15.25 8.57
C ASP A 149 6.87 -15.10 9.85
N ALA A 150 5.63 -15.59 9.77
CA ALA A 150 4.68 -15.50 10.86
C ALA A 150 5.11 -16.33 12.08
N GLY A 151 5.68 -17.52 11.88
CA GLY A 151 6.09 -18.41 12.96
C GLY A 151 7.24 -17.83 13.78
N ALA A 152 8.27 -17.35 13.10
CA ALA A 152 9.47 -16.76 13.68
C ALA A 152 9.19 -15.46 14.44
N LEU A 153 8.23 -14.66 13.97
CA LEU A 153 7.82 -13.43 14.64
C LEU A 153 6.82 -13.72 15.76
N LEU A 154 5.68 -14.31 15.46
CA LEU A 154 4.56 -14.42 16.41
C LEU A 154 4.78 -15.47 17.50
N GLY A 155 5.71 -16.42 17.30
CA GLY A 155 6.12 -17.38 18.33
C GLY A 155 6.96 -16.77 19.46
N ARG A 156 7.37 -15.50 19.34
CA ARG A 156 8.14 -14.79 20.37
C ARG A 156 7.27 -14.52 21.60
N PRO A 157 7.82 -14.60 22.84
CA PRO A 157 7.06 -14.35 24.07
C PRO A 157 6.31 -13.01 24.08
N TYR A 158 6.89 -11.98 23.45
CA TYR A 158 6.35 -10.62 23.39
C TYR A 158 5.11 -10.47 22.48
N HIS A 159 4.76 -11.49 21.70
CA HIS A 159 3.60 -11.49 20.80
C HIS A 159 2.47 -12.41 21.26
N ARG A 160 2.58 -13.02 22.44
CA ARG A 160 1.60 -14.01 22.93
C ARG A 160 0.19 -13.44 23.13
N ASP A 161 0.06 -12.14 23.35
CA ASP A 161 -1.21 -11.47 23.69
C ASP A 161 -1.49 -10.21 22.84
N LEU A 162 -1.24 -10.27 21.53
CA LEU A 162 -1.46 -9.12 20.64
C LEU A 162 -2.94 -8.72 20.55
N GLY A 163 -3.88 -9.64 20.73
CA GLY A 163 -5.32 -9.37 20.59
C GLY A 163 -5.66 -8.82 19.20
N LYS A 164 -6.22 -7.60 19.15
CA LYS A 164 -6.56 -6.88 17.91
C LYS A 164 -5.47 -5.90 17.45
N GLN A 165 -4.32 -5.86 18.11
CA GLN A 165 -3.23 -4.96 17.75
C GLN A 165 -2.60 -5.37 16.41
N THR A 166 -2.08 -4.39 15.70
CA THR A 166 -1.37 -4.59 14.43
C THR A 166 0.14 -4.49 14.65
N CYS A 167 0.94 -5.01 13.73
CA CYS A 167 2.40 -4.90 13.78
C CYS A 167 2.84 -3.43 13.96
N SER A 168 2.19 -2.53 13.24
CA SER A 168 2.47 -1.08 13.28
C SER A 168 1.99 -0.37 14.56
N THR A 169 1.38 -1.08 15.50
CA THR A 169 1.01 -0.53 16.81
C THR A 169 2.24 -0.34 17.69
N CYS A 170 3.22 -1.22 17.56
CA CYS A 170 4.47 -1.19 18.32
C CYS A 170 5.69 -0.97 17.44
N HIS A 171 5.63 -1.35 16.16
CA HIS A 171 6.73 -1.16 15.21
C HIS A 171 6.47 0.01 14.26
N ASP A 172 7.46 0.84 14.00
CA ASP A 172 7.44 1.80 12.91
C ASP A 172 7.83 1.09 11.59
N PRO A 173 6.95 1.05 10.58
CA PRO A 173 7.24 0.34 9.33
C PRO A 173 8.26 1.05 8.42
N HIS A 174 8.71 2.26 8.79
CA HIS A 174 9.68 3.04 8.02
C HIS A 174 11.04 3.12 8.69
N PHE A 175 11.11 3.58 9.94
CA PHE A 175 12.38 3.74 10.65
C PHE A 175 12.19 3.88 12.17
N ALA A 176 13.20 3.46 12.93
CA ALA A 176 13.29 3.78 14.35
C ALA A 176 14.73 3.74 14.87
N GLY A 177 14.95 4.24 16.08
CA GLY A 177 16.26 4.24 16.75
C GLY A 177 16.81 2.85 17.14
N ASN A 178 16.14 1.76 16.76
CA ASN A 178 16.57 0.39 17.06
C ASN A 178 16.29 -0.56 15.89
N ARG A 179 17.07 -1.65 15.83
CA ARG A 179 16.99 -2.66 14.76
C ARG A 179 15.66 -3.42 14.69
N LEU A 180 14.88 -3.39 15.76
CA LEU A 180 13.56 -4.02 15.81
C LEU A 180 12.46 -3.06 15.35
N LEU A 181 12.83 -1.83 14.96
CA LEU A 181 11.92 -0.79 14.50
C LEU A 181 10.83 -0.45 15.52
N LEU A 182 11.10 -0.50 16.82
CA LEU A 182 10.07 -0.14 17.81
C LEU A 182 9.77 1.37 17.73
N ALA A 183 8.49 1.73 17.60
CA ALA A 183 8.01 3.11 17.37
C ALA A 183 8.25 4.06 18.55
N ASP A 184 8.63 3.54 19.71
CA ASP A 184 9.06 4.27 20.89
C ASP A 184 10.59 4.38 21.01
N GLY A 185 11.34 3.84 20.04
CA GLY A 185 12.80 3.74 20.02
C GLY A 185 13.56 5.06 20.08
N ASN A 186 12.86 6.20 20.11
CA ASN A 186 13.39 7.53 20.37
C ASN A 186 13.94 7.63 21.81
N THR A 187 13.58 6.71 22.71
CA THR A 187 14.38 6.42 23.91
C THR A 187 15.63 5.68 23.48
N ARG A 188 16.67 6.44 23.13
CA ARG A 188 18.03 5.93 22.91
C ARG A 188 18.36 4.96 24.05
N LEU A 189 18.74 3.73 23.70
CA LEU A 189 19.42 2.77 24.58
C LEU A 189 20.85 3.26 24.83
N VAL A 190 21.00 4.49 25.32
CA VAL A 190 22.28 5.01 25.79
C VAL A 190 22.43 4.58 27.24
N ASP A 191 23.41 3.70 27.43
CA ASP A 191 24.06 3.35 28.69
C ASP A 191 23.29 2.45 29.68
N GLY A 192 23.53 1.13 29.55
CA GLY A 192 23.38 0.17 30.64
C GLY A 192 22.03 -0.57 30.73
N PRO A 193 21.99 -1.70 31.47
CA PRO A 193 20.81 -2.56 31.51
C PRO A 193 19.74 -1.93 32.41
N GLN A 194 18.53 -1.77 31.87
CA GLN A 194 17.22 -1.67 32.58
C GLN A 194 16.51 -0.32 32.73
N LEU A 195 17.04 0.83 32.33
CA LEU A 195 16.30 2.08 32.53
C LEU A 195 16.23 2.89 31.23
N VAL A 196 15.21 2.65 30.39
CA VAL A 196 14.25 3.65 29.85
C VAL A 196 13.24 2.90 28.96
N LEU A 197 12.33 2.12 29.56
CA LEU A 197 11.15 1.54 28.88
C LEU A 197 9.83 2.16 29.39
N LYS A 198 9.90 3.25 30.16
CA LYS A 198 8.74 3.71 30.97
C LYS A 198 7.73 4.59 30.23
N SER A 199 8.03 5.12 29.04
CA SER A 199 7.19 6.13 28.39
C SER A 199 6.29 5.62 27.26
N SER A 200 6.49 4.39 26.77
CA SER A 200 5.70 3.88 25.66
C SER A 200 4.44 3.14 26.11
N LEU A 201 3.38 3.30 25.32
CA LEU A 201 2.14 2.52 25.46
C LEU A 201 2.39 1.00 25.38
N CYS A 202 3.49 0.59 24.73
CA CYS A 202 3.92 -0.79 24.61
C CYS A 202 4.31 -1.41 25.97
N CYS A 203 5.11 -0.73 26.79
CA CYS A 203 5.56 -1.27 28.08
C CYS A 203 4.53 -1.12 29.21
N ARG A 204 3.67 -0.09 29.16
CA ARG A 204 2.61 0.10 30.17
C ARG A 204 1.57 -1.04 30.19
N ARG A 205 1.42 -1.79 29.09
CA ARG A 205 0.44 -2.88 28.98
C ARG A 205 1.00 -4.27 29.26
N HIS A 206 2.33 -4.39 29.41
CA HIS A 206 3.03 -5.63 29.73
C HIS A 206 4.06 -5.41 30.85
N PRO A 207 3.63 -5.32 32.13
CA PRO A 207 4.50 -5.05 33.28
C PRO A 207 5.67 -6.03 33.42
N TRP A 208 5.50 -7.26 32.90
CA TRP A 208 6.52 -8.31 32.86
C TRP A 208 7.75 -7.98 32.00
N LEU A 209 7.64 -7.02 31.07
CA LEU A 209 8.78 -6.48 30.30
C LEU A 209 9.71 -5.62 31.15
N LEU A 210 9.24 -5.15 32.31
CA LEU A 210 10.03 -4.42 33.30
C LEU A 210 10.68 -5.37 34.32
N ALA A 211 10.29 -6.65 34.33
CA ALA A 211 10.91 -7.64 35.20
C ALA A 211 12.26 -8.06 34.59
N PRO A 212 13.36 -8.04 35.37
CA PRO A 212 14.64 -8.55 34.89
C PRO A 212 14.47 -10.01 34.47
N VAL A 213 14.72 -10.32 33.19
CA VAL A 213 14.86 -11.71 32.75
C VAL A 213 16.03 -12.30 33.54
N PRO A 214 15.86 -13.35 34.34
CA PRO A 214 16.97 -13.94 35.08
C PRO A 214 17.96 -14.53 34.06
N VAL A 215 19.07 -13.82 33.87
CA VAL A 215 20.22 -14.34 33.14
C VAL A 215 20.76 -15.49 33.98
N ARG A 216 20.50 -16.74 33.58
CA ARG A 216 21.25 -17.88 34.12
C ARG A 216 22.71 -17.66 33.74
N ARG A 217 23.54 -17.21 34.69
CA ARG A 217 24.99 -17.29 34.52
C ARG A 217 25.35 -18.78 34.47
N PRO A 218 26.25 -19.21 33.57
CA PRO A 218 26.89 -20.51 33.70
C PRO A 218 27.52 -20.60 35.10
N SER A 219 27.28 -21.69 35.81
CA SER A 219 27.89 -21.97 37.12
C SER A 219 29.42 -21.94 36.96
N GLN A 220 30.09 -21.06 37.71
CA GLN A 220 31.56 -21.03 37.80
C GLN A 220 32.09 -22.07 38.80
N ASP A 221 31.37 -23.17 38.97
CA ASP A 221 31.82 -24.27 39.80
C ASP A 221 32.69 -25.18 38.94
N GLY A 222 34.00 -24.93 38.94
CA GLY A 222 34.93 -25.93 38.44
C GLY A 222 36.24 -25.45 37.86
N LEU A 223 36.95 -24.51 38.48
CA LEU A 223 38.41 -24.44 38.35
C LEU A 223 39.04 -23.98 39.67
N ALA A 224 39.17 -24.92 40.60
CA ALA A 224 40.09 -24.82 41.72
C ALA A 224 40.89 -26.13 41.84
N GLY A 225 42.18 -26.06 41.47
CA GLY A 225 43.26 -26.93 41.94
C GLY A 225 43.70 -28.07 41.02
N PRO A 226 44.87 -28.68 41.30
CA PRO A 226 45.89 -28.30 42.30
C PRO A 226 47.00 -27.37 41.76
#